data_AF-A0A858RRC9-F1
#
_entry.id   AF-A0A858RRC9-F1
#
_cell.length_a   1.000
_cell.length_b   1.000
_cell.length_c   1.000
_cell.angle_alpha   90.00
_cell.angle_beta   90.00
_cell.angle_gamma   90.00
#
_symmetry.space_group_name_H-M   'P 1'
#
loop_
_entity.id
_entity.type
_entity.pdbx_description
1 polymer ?
#
loop_
_entity_poly.entity_id
_entity_poly.type
_entity_poly.pdbx_seq_one_letter_code
_entity_poly.pdbx_strand_id
1 'polypeptide(L)'
;MPILPAMAAAGPPDPHAARYEQCVRVSSVFFSALMGFGLKKIADASWPDSQKWACFAVAYFLFLRLLFGTANHMWLEYVADPPATRKMGGSLFWDIGGLVVSACAGLWMCYANDAGDFLWRAFQFSLVGLGIVAADFCFRRKTGGVERGFSKGWVWIEAAFFILIGALLAIRHFFPGSYLKGDEALWLLVPAAVLFFAEDLMHQLNRIHAARRILPAQKLKTYEPGVRVFTVFFSMLTGFGLKYLADGPDTWSQMESWCAFVIALLLFLRFLFGSANYLSVEYIRHHDSDGRKRALMVWDSISLSLVGWVAVMMCYSPNFHHFLMMSAGFTGLALLLTLGDLGARKLSGLTERRGFWLVWVGCDFVFTAAAVALVYFREQKLAISISGFALTGELLLFAFLLLSLALFVIELLGQLAAIEKG
;
A
#
# COMPACT_ATOMS: atom_id res chain seq x y z
N MET A 1 26.98 6.71 -31.36
CA MET A 1 25.87 5.76 -31.15
C MET A 1 26.46 4.37 -31.01
N PRO A 2 26.55 3.77 -29.82
CA PRO A 2 26.99 2.39 -29.70
C PRO A 2 25.85 1.45 -30.10
N ILE A 3 26.25 0.42 -30.84
CA ILE A 3 25.45 -0.64 -31.45
C ILE A 3 24.66 -1.37 -30.36
N LEU A 4 23.34 -1.50 -30.53
CA LEU A 4 22.47 -2.34 -29.71
C LEU A 4 23.03 -3.78 -29.74
N PRO A 5 23.44 -4.36 -28.59
CA PRO A 5 23.87 -5.74 -28.58
C PRO A 5 22.71 -6.63 -29.01
N ALA A 6 23.05 -7.65 -29.82
CA ALA A 6 22.15 -8.64 -30.38
C ALA A 6 21.09 -9.06 -29.36
N MET A 7 19.82 -9.04 -29.78
CA MET A 7 18.69 -9.55 -29.03
C MET A 7 18.93 -11.04 -28.72
N ALA A 8 19.55 -11.32 -27.58
CA ALA A 8 19.69 -12.67 -27.06
C ALA A 8 18.29 -13.28 -27.00
N ALA A 9 18.15 -14.48 -27.56
CA ALA A 9 16.91 -15.24 -27.51
C ALA A 9 16.36 -15.19 -26.07
N ALA A 10 15.11 -14.75 -25.92
CA ALA A 10 14.49 -14.63 -24.61
C ALA A 10 14.55 -16.01 -23.93
N GLY A 11 15.42 -16.13 -22.93
CA GLY A 11 15.45 -17.31 -22.07
C GLY A 11 14.08 -17.52 -21.41
N PRO A 12 13.83 -18.70 -20.82
CA PRO A 12 12.61 -18.93 -20.05
C PRO A 12 12.41 -17.80 -19.02
N PRO A 13 11.15 -17.39 -18.76
CA PRO A 13 10.85 -16.34 -17.80
C PRO A 13 11.50 -16.66 -16.45
N ASP A 14 12.26 -15.71 -15.93
CA ASP A 14 12.96 -15.84 -14.65
C ASP A 14 11.93 -15.92 -13.50
N PRO A 15 11.86 -17.03 -12.75
CA PRO A 15 10.93 -17.18 -11.63
C PRO A 15 11.17 -16.14 -10.52
N HIS A 16 12.38 -15.56 -10.43
CA HIS A 16 12.68 -14.51 -9.46
C HIS A 16 11.99 -13.18 -9.80
N ALA A 17 11.83 -12.85 -11.09
CA ALA A 17 11.19 -11.60 -11.51
C ALA A 17 9.73 -11.50 -11.04
N ALA A 18 8.99 -12.61 -11.11
CA ALA A 18 7.61 -12.70 -10.62
C ALA A 18 7.50 -12.43 -9.11
N ARG A 19 8.47 -12.90 -8.33
CA ARG A 19 8.51 -12.72 -6.87
C ARG A 19 8.85 -11.29 -6.47
N TYR A 20 9.79 -10.66 -7.18
CA TYR A 20 10.10 -9.26 -6.95
C TYR A 20 8.90 -8.36 -7.28
N GLU A 21 8.20 -8.63 -8.38
CA GLU A 21 6.98 -7.91 -8.74
C GLU A 21 5.91 -7.99 -7.63
N GLN A 22 5.72 -9.18 -7.05
CA GLN A 22 4.82 -9.41 -5.92
C GLN A 22 5.24 -8.60 -4.69
N CYS A 23 6.52 -8.66 -4.31
CA CYS A 23 7.08 -7.90 -3.19
C CYS A 23 6.89 -6.38 -3.35
N VAL A 24 7.14 -5.85 -4.55
CA VAL A 24 6.94 -4.43 -4.87
C VAL A 24 5.48 -4.03 -4.72
N ARG A 25 4.55 -4.83 -5.25
CA ARG A 25 3.11 -4.56 -5.16
C ARG A 25 2.64 -4.53 -3.72
N VAL A 26 2.97 -5.58 -2.96
CA VAL A 26 2.65 -5.72 -1.54
C VAL A 26 3.17 -4.53 -0.75
N SER A 27 4.43 -4.15 -0.95
CA SER A 27 5.04 -3.02 -0.25
C SER A 27 4.32 -1.71 -0.59
N SER A 28 4.09 -1.44 -1.88
CA SER A 28 3.38 -0.24 -2.34
C SER A 28 1.99 -0.11 -1.72
N VAL A 29 1.29 -1.22 -1.62
CA VAL A 29 -0.04 -1.34 -1.02
C VAL A 29 -0.01 -1.05 0.48
N PHE A 30 0.91 -1.68 1.22
CA PHE A 30 1.10 -1.43 2.64
C PHE A 30 1.41 0.05 2.93
N PHE A 31 2.36 0.64 2.20
CA PHE A 31 2.74 2.03 2.39
C PHE A 31 1.63 3.00 1.97
N SER A 32 0.82 2.65 0.98
CA SER A 32 -0.35 3.44 0.62
C SER A 32 -1.39 3.50 1.74
N ALA A 33 -1.63 2.38 2.44
CA ALA A 33 -2.49 2.38 3.62
C ALA A 33 -1.90 3.23 4.75
N LEU A 34 -0.59 3.14 4.98
CA LEU A 34 0.09 3.97 5.98
C LEU A 34 -0.03 5.47 5.65
N MET A 35 0.12 5.83 4.39
CA MET A 35 -0.07 7.20 3.91
C MET A 35 -1.51 7.68 4.08
N GLY A 36 -2.50 6.85 3.79
CA GLY A 36 -3.90 7.16 4.05
C GLY A 36 -4.17 7.46 5.53
N PHE A 37 -3.58 6.67 6.42
CA PHE A 37 -3.66 6.89 7.86
C PHE A 37 -3.09 8.26 8.27
N GLY A 38 -1.94 8.65 7.70
CA GLY A 38 -1.36 9.98 7.89
C GLY A 38 -2.22 11.11 7.31
N LEU A 39 -2.72 10.97 6.08
CA LEU A 39 -3.56 11.98 5.43
C LEU A 39 -4.85 12.26 6.20
N LYS A 40 -5.45 11.21 6.78
CA LYS A 40 -6.61 11.38 7.66
C LYS A 40 -6.28 12.21 8.89
N LYS A 41 -5.07 12.08 9.47
CA LYS A 41 -4.64 12.93 10.59
C LYS A 41 -4.65 14.42 10.22
N ILE A 42 -4.23 14.77 9.00
CA ILE A 42 -4.29 16.15 8.51
C ILE A 42 -5.76 16.57 8.29
N ALA A 43 -6.57 15.71 7.68
CA ALA A 43 -7.99 16.00 7.42
C ALA A 43 -8.79 16.25 8.71
N ASP A 44 -8.39 15.62 9.82
CA ASP A 44 -9.00 15.76 11.15
C ASP A 44 -8.39 16.88 11.99
N ALA A 45 -7.36 17.57 11.51
CA ALA A 45 -6.72 18.63 12.26
C ALA A 45 -7.70 19.81 12.47
N SER A 46 -7.68 20.39 13.66
CA SER A 46 -8.49 21.57 14.02
C SER A 46 -7.94 22.88 13.43
N TRP A 47 -7.24 22.80 12.30
CA TRP A 47 -6.63 23.94 11.61
C TRP A 47 -7.67 24.68 10.76
N PRO A 48 -7.43 25.95 10.41
CA PRO A 48 -8.22 26.64 9.39
C PRO A 48 -8.33 25.80 8.12
N ASP A 49 -9.53 25.72 7.53
CA ASP A 49 -9.79 24.85 6.37
C ASP A 49 -8.85 25.13 5.20
N SER A 50 -8.50 26.39 4.96
CA SER A 50 -7.52 26.80 3.95
C SER A 50 -6.18 26.08 4.12
N GLN A 51 -5.63 26.12 5.33
CA GLN A 51 -4.34 25.51 5.68
C GLN A 51 -4.44 23.99 5.66
N LYS A 52 -5.52 23.45 6.24
CA LYS A 52 -5.78 22.00 6.32
C LYS A 52 -5.77 21.34 4.95
N TRP A 53 -6.54 21.88 4.02
CA TRP A 53 -6.64 21.34 2.67
C TRP A 53 -5.38 21.56 1.85
N ALA A 54 -4.67 22.68 2.04
CA ALA A 54 -3.38 22.90 1.40
C ALA A 54 -2.32 21.89 1.89
N CYS A 55 -2.17 21.70 3.21
CA CYS A 55 -1.27 20.68 3.78
C CYS A 55 -1.65 19.27 3.33
N PHE A 56 -2.95 18.95 3.30
CA PHE A 56 -3.45 17.67 2.83
C PHE A 56 -3.05 17.41 1.37
N ALA A 57 -3.26 18.39 0.49
CA ALA A 57 -2.92 18.28 -0.92
C ALA A 57 -1.40 18.11 -1.11
N VAL A 58 -0.57 18.91 -0.42
CA VAL A 58 0.90 18.77 -0.47
C VAL A 58 1.33 17.37 -0.02
N ALA A 59 0.85 16.90 1.13
CA ALA A 59 1.16 15.56 1.63
C ALA A 59 0.70 14.47 0.65
N TYR A 60 -0.50 14.59 0.07
CA TYR A 60 -1.04 13.64 -0.89
C TYR A 60 -0.15 13.50 -2.12
N PHE A 61 0.26 14.61 -2.74
CA PHE A 61 1.13 14.56 -3.93
C PHE A 61 2.54 14.06 -3.61
N LEU A 62 3.10 14.38 -2.43
CA LEU A 62 4.37 13.81 -1.99
C LEU A 62 4.30 12.31 -1.76
N PHE A 63 3.20 11.84 -1.18
CA PHE A 63 2.93 10.43 -0.98
C PHE A 63 2.76 9.67 -2.28
N LEU A 64 2.00 10.20 -3.23
CA LEU A 64 1.89 9.63 -4.57
C LEU A 64 3.25 9.56 -5.25
N ARG A 65 4.04 10.63 -5.19
CA ARG A 65 5.39 10.67 -5.75
C ARG A 65 6.27 9.56 -5.14
N LEU A 66 6.27 9.41 -3.81
CA LEU A 66 7.04 8.36 -3.14
C LEU A 66 6.58 6.95 -3.56
N LEU A 67 5.27 6.69 -3.57
CA LEU A 67 4.72 5.37 -3.94
C LEU A 67 5.02 5.01 -5.40
N PHE A 68 4.68 5.90 -6.33
CA PHE A 68 4.90 5.63 -7.75
C PHE A 68 6.39 5.58 -8.08
N GLY A 69 7.18 6.49 -7.51
CA GLY A 69 8.63 6.52 -7.69
C GLY A 69 9.30 5.25 -7.21
N THR A 70 9.03 4.82 -5.99
CA THR A 70 9.62 3.59 -5.46
C THR A 70 9.08 2.33 -6.17
N ALA A 71 7.78 2.25 -6.46
CA ALA A 71 7.21 1.12 -7.19
C ALA A 71 7.80 0.98 -8.60
N ASN A 72 7.95 2.08 -9.32
CA ASN A 72 8.49 2.08 -10.68
C ASN A 72 10.01 1.87 -10.68
N HIS A 73 10.74 2.43 -9.71
CA HIS A 73 12.17 2.17 -9.51
C HIS A 73 12.44 0.68 -9.27
N MET A 74 11.79 0.10 -8.27
CA MET A 74 11.94 -1.31 -7.95
C MET A 74 11.48 -2.21 -9.11
N TRP A 75 10.41 -1.85 -9.83
CA TRP A 75 10.00 -2.61 -11.00
C TRP A 75 11.05 -2.57 -12.13
N LEU A 76 11.61 -1.40 -12.42
CA LEU A 76 12.65 -1.28 -13.44
C LEU A 76 13.91 -2.09 -13.05
N GLU A 77 14.34 -1.98 -11.80
CA GLU A 77 15.59 -2.61 -11.33
C GLU A 77 15.47 -4.13 -11.13
N TYR A 78 14.35 -4.60 -10.56
CA TYR A 78 14.21 -6.01 -10.18
C TYR A 78 13.40 -6.84 -11.18
N VAL A 79 12.58 -6.21 -12.03
CA VAL A 79 11.72 -6.91 -12.99
C VAL A 79 12.19 -6.69 -14.42
N ALA A 80 12.44 -5.45 -14.84
CA ALA A 80 12.78 -5.14 -16.23
C ALA A 80 14.24 -5.52 -16.59
N ASP A 81 15.17 -5.45 -15.64
CA ASP A 81 16.58 -5.70 -15.92
C ASP A 81 16.93 -7.20 -15.95
N PRO A 82 17.76 -7.65 -16.91
CA PRO A 82 18.05 -9.07 -17.09
C PRO A 82 18.87 -9.69 -15.93
N PRO A 83 18.69 -11.01 -15.67
CA PRO A 83 19.40 -11.81 -14.66
C PRO A 83 20.91 -11.56 -14.56
N ALA A 84 21.58 -11.46 -15.72
CA ALA A 84 23.03 -11.35 -15.81
C ALA A 84 23.61 -10.05 -15.23
N THR A 85 22.79 -9.01 -15.04
CA THR A 85 23.24 -7.71 -14.49
C THR A 85 22.96 -7.54 -13.00
N ARG A 86 22.35 -8.53 -12.33
CA ARG A 86 21.78 -8.38 -10.98
C ARG A 86 22.76 -8.80 -9.88
N LYS A 87 23.37 -7.83 -9.18
CA LYS A 87 23.95 -8.04 -7.83
C LYS A 87 22.86 -7.78 -6.78
N MET A 88 22.01 -8.78 -6.53
CA MET A 88 20.63 -8.55 -6.08
C MET A 88 20.36 -8.56 -4.56
N GLY A 89 21.19 -9.23 -3.75
CA GLY A 89 20.83 -9.50 -2.34
C GLY A 89 20.76 -8.25 -1.44
N GLY A 90 21.76 -7.37 -1.51
CA GLY A 90 21.82 -6.18 -0.65
C GLY A 90 20.95 -5.01 -1.11
N SER A 91 20.60 -4.96 -2.40
CA SER A 91 19.89 -3.81 -3.01
C SER A 91 18.41 -3.77 -2.62
N LEU A 92 17.73 -4.92 -2.58
CA LEU A 92 16.29 -4.95 -2.26
C LEU A 92 16.01 -4.54 -0.81
N PHE A 93 16.80 -5.05 0.14
CA PHE A 93 16.67 -4.66 1.55
C PHE A 93 16.94 -3.17 1.74
N TRP A 94 17.88 -2.60 0.98
CA TRP A 94 18.15 -1.16 0.98
C TRP A 94 16.97 -0.36 0.44
N ASP A 95 16.39 -0.76 -0.70
CA ASP A 95 15.25 -0.07 -1.30
C ASP A 95 13.99 -0.15 -0.42
N ILE A 96 13.71 -1.32 0.17
CA ILE A 96 12.61 -1.49 1.13
C ILE A 96 12.88 -0.66 2.39
N GLY A 97 14.12 -0.68 2.91
CA GLY A 97 14.52 0.11 4.07
C GLY A 97 14.37 1.61 3.84
N GLY A 98 14.79 2.12 2.68
CA GLY A 98 14.59 3.50 2.26
C GLY A 98 13.10 3.86 2.18
N LEU A 99 12.28 2.97 1.60
CA LEU A 99 10.84 3.16 1.54
C LEU A 99 10.19 3.21 2.95
N VAL A 100 10.59 2.32 3.86
CA VAL A 100 10.15 2.35 5.28
C VAL A 100 10.50 3.68 5.92
N VAL A 101 11.76 4.11 5.84
CA VAL A 101 12.24 5.36 6.44
C VAL A 101 11.47 6.56 5.88
N SER A 102 11.24 6.58 4.56
CA SER A 102 10.50 7.64 3.89
C SER A 102 9.04 7.67 4.32
N ALA A 103 8.39 6.52 4.42
CA ALA A 103 7.02 6.42 4.88
C ALA A 103 6.86 6.85 6.36
N CYS A 104 7.81 6.48 7.23
CA CYS A 104 7.85 6.95 8.61
C CYS A 104 8.04 8.47 8.70
N ALA A 105 8.94 9.05 7.90
CA ALA A 105 9.13 10.50 7.83
C ALA A 105 7.86 11.20 7.32
N GLY A 106 7.20 10.61 6.32
CA GLY A 106 5.94 11.10 5.77
C GLY A 106 4.80 11.09 6.80
N LEU A 107 4.64 9.99 7.54
CA LEU A 107 3.71 9.91 8.66
C LEU A 107 4.01 10.97 9.71
N TRP A 108 5.27 11.12 10.10
CA TRP A 108 5.67 12.10 11.10
C TRP A 108 5.34 13.54 10.67
N MET A 109 5.49 13.85 9.38
CA MET A 109 5.02 15.11 8.80
C MET A 109 3.50 15.31 8.95
N CYS A 110 2.70 14.28 8.72
CA CYS A 110 1.23 14.34 8.90
C CYS A 110 0.80 14.57 10.35
N TYR A 111 1.66 14.28 11.32
CA TYR A 111 1.42 14.49 12.76
C TYR A 111 1.92 15.86 13.25
N ALA A 112 2.04 16.84 12.35
CA ALA A 112 2.30 18.22 12.74
C ALA A 112 1.18 18.78 13.63
N ASN A 113 1.51 19.74 14.49
CA ASN A 113 0.57 20.39 15.39
C ASN A 113 -0.15 21.59 14.73
N ASP A 114 0.51 22.24 13.79
CA ASP A 114 0.00 23.38 13.02
C ASP A 114 0.65 23.43 11.62
N ALA A 115 0.19 24.37 10.79
CA ALA A 115 0.72 24.59 9.44
C ALA A 115 2.23 24.93 9.39
N GLY A 116 2.76 25.62 10.40
CA GLY A 116 4.19 25.93 10.48
C GLY A 116 5.03 24.70 10.82
N ASP A 117 4.59 23.92 11.79
CA ASP A 117 5.19 22.62 12.12
C ASP A 117 5.11 21.67 10.91
N PHE A 118 4.01 21.68 10.15
CA PHE A 118 3.89 20.90 8.92
C PHE A 118 4.97 21.28 7.89
N LEU A 119 5.15 22.57 7.62
CA LEU A 119 6.19 23.06 6.69
C LEU A 119 7.61 22.66 7.15
N TRP A 120 7.88 22.76 8.45
CA TRP A 120 9.16 22.37 9.02
C TRP A 120 9.42 20.87 8.87
N ARG A 121 8.42 20.03 9.17
CA ARG A 121 8.53 18.58 8.99
C ARG A 121 8.57 18.17 7.53
N ALA A 122 7.89 18.89 6.63
CA ALA A 122 7.98 18.68 5.19
C ALA A 122 9.39 18.98 4.66
N PHE A 123 10.05 20.02 5.19
CA PHE A 123 11.46 20.29 4.90
C PHE A 123 12.38 19.13 5.35
N GLN A 124 12.15 18.62 6.57
CA GLN A 124 12.90 17.49 7.09
C GLN A 124 12.63 16.19 6.31
N PHE A 125 11.39 15.97 5.88
CA PHE A 125 11.03 14.87 4.97
C PHE A 125 11.82 14.95 3.66
N SER A 126 11.89 16.12 3.02
CA SER A 126 12.70 16.33 1.82
C SER A 126 14.19 16.10 2.08
N LEU A 127 14.70 16.50 3.25
CA LEU A 127 16.08 16.24 3.66
C LEU A 127 16.36 14.74 3.81
N VAL A 128 15.42 13.97 4.38
CA VAL A 128 15.50 12.51 4.46
C VAL A 128 15.52 11.90 3.06
N GLY A 129 14.67 12.38 2.15
CA GLY A 129 14.67 11.95 0.74
C GLY A 129 16.03 12.17 0.08
N LEU A 130 16.60 13.38 0.19
CA LEU A 130 17.95 13.68 -0.30
C LEU A 130 19.02 12.79 0.34
N GLY A 131 18.91 12.53 1.64
CA GLY A 131 19.82 11.64 2.37
C GLY A 131 19.79 10.21 1.85
N ILE A 132 18.59 9.65 1.60
CA ILE A 132 18.41 8.32 1.02
C ILE A 132 19.04 8.26 -0.37
N VAL A 133 18.82 9.27 -1.21
CA VAL A 133 19.37 9.32 -2.56
C VAL A 133 20.90 9.42 -2.54
N ALA A 134 21.46 10.26 -1.67
CA ALA A 134 22.90 10.36 -1.49
C ALA A 134 23.51 9.04 -1.00
N ALA A 135 22.84 8.37 -0.06
CA ALA A 135 23.26 7.07 0.46
C ALA A 135 23.16 5.97 -0.60
N ASP A 136 22.09 5.93 -1.40
CA ASP A 136 21.92 5.03 -2.55
C ASP A 136 23.04 5.24 -3.58
N PHE A 137 23.31 6.50 -3.95
CA PHE A 137 24.41 6.86 -4.84
C PHE A 137 25.76 6.35 -4.31
N CYS A 138 26.05 6.56 -3.03
CA CYS A 138 27.27 6.08 -2.40
C CYS A 138 27.36 4.56 -2.36
N PHE A 139 26.24 3.88 -2.07
CA PHE A 139 26.15 2.42 -2.01
C PHE A 139 26.36 1.79 -3.39
N ARG A 140 25.70 2.31 -4.43
CA ARG A 140 25.82 1.82 -5.81
C ARG A 140 27.21 2.09 -6.38
N ARG A 141 27.80 3.25 -6.10
CA ARG A 141 29.19 3.55 -6.47
C ARG A 141 30.19 2.57 -5.84
N LYS A 142 30.00 2.21 -4.56
CA LYS A 142 30.88 1.24 -3.87
C LYS A 142 30.71 -0.20 -4.37
N THR A 143 29.49 -0.60 -4.74
CA THR A 143 29.19 -1.98 -5.18
C THR A 143 29.47 -2.23 -6.68
N GLY A 144 29.90 -1.18 -7.40
CA GLY A 144 30.12 -1.22 -8.85
C GLY A 144 28.81 -1.33 -9.63
N GLY A 145 27.71 -0.86 -9.04
CA GLY A 145 26.41 -0.76 -9.72
C GLY A 145 26.46 0.30 -10.81
N VAL A 146 25.82 0.01 -11.95
CA VAL A 146 25.69 0.99 -13.03
C VAL A 146 24.72 2.08 -12.57
N GLU A 147 25.22 3.32 -12.46
CA GLU A 147 24.38 4.52 -12.33
C GLU A 147 23.52 4.68 -13.59
N ARG A 148 22.38 3.98 -13.64
CA ARG A 148 21.36 4.26 -14.64
C ARG A 148 20.71 5.55 -14.20
N GLY A 149 20.60 6.54 -15.09
CA GLY A 149 20.24 7.95 -14.83
C GLY A 149 18.93 8.28 -14.08
N PHE A 150 18.32 7.31 -13.40
CA PHE A 150 17.27 7.49 -12.38
C PHE A 150 17.75 8.44 -11.28
N SER A 151 18.98 8.28 -10.79
CA SER A 151 19.50 9.10 -9.70
C SER A 151 19.54 10.59 -10.04
N LYS A 152 19.98 10.97 -11.25
CA LYS A 152 20.15 12.40 -11.59
C LYS A 152 18.82 13.15 -11.66
N GLY A 153 17.84 12.63 -12.38
CA GLY A 153 16.51 13.28 -12.49
C GLY A 153 15.83 13.38 -11.13
N TRP A 154 15.86 12.29 -10.35
CA TRP A 154 15.23 12.25 -9.04
C TRP A 154 15.93 13.16 -8.01
N VAL A 155 17.27 13.24 -8.02
CA VAL A 155 18.05 14.21 -7.23
C VAL A 155 17.62 15.64 -7.55
N TRP A 156 17.50 15.98 -8.84
CA TRP A 156 17.13 17.35 -9.25
C TRP A 156 15.74 17.73 -8.74
N ILE A 157 14.76 16.83 -8.87
CA ILE A 157 13.39 17.07 -8.41
C ILE A 157 13.35 17.19 -6.88
N GLU A 158 14.02 16.28 -6.14
CA GLU A 158 14.11 16.40 -4.67
C GLU A 158 14.84 17.66 -4.21
N ALA A 159 15.93 18.03 -4.87
CA ALA A 159 16.69 19.25 -4.55
C ALA A 159 15.85 20.51 -4.84
N ALA A 160 15.14 20.56 -5.96
CA ALA A 160 14.26 21.67 -6.31
C ALA A 160 13.13 21.83 -5.28
N PHE A 161 12.48 20.72 -4.89
CA PHE A 161 11.43 20.75 -3.88
C PHE A 161 11.96 21.15 -2.49
N PHE A 162 13.14 20.64 -2.10
CA PHE A 162 13.83 21.04 -0.88
C PHE A 162 14.18 22.53 -0.84
N ILE A 163 14.75 23.06 -1.93
CA ILE A 163 15.08 24.49 -2.07
C ILE A 163 13.81 25.34 -1.97
N LEU A 164 12.72 24.91 -2.62
CA LEU A 164 11.45 25.62 -2.58
C LEU A 164 10.88 25.70 -1.15
N ILE A 165 10.79 24.57 -0.43
CA ILE A 165 10.31 24.57 0.95
C ILE A 165 11.25 25.40 1.84
N GLY A 166 12.57 25.25 1.69
CA GLY A 166 13.57 26.00 2.45
C GLY A 166 13.43 27.52 2.24
N ALA A 167 13.19 27.95 0.99
CA ALA A 167 12.94 29.35 0.68
C ALA A 167 11.66 29.87 1.34
N LEU A 168 10.57 29.09 1.32
CA LEU A 168 9.32 29.48 1.99
C LEU A 168 9.46 29.56 3.51
N LEU A 169 10.21 28.63 4.11
CA LEU A 169 10.55 28.69 5.55
C LEU A 169 11.40 29.93 5.87
N ALA A 170 12.41 30.23 5.05
CA ALA A 170 13.24 31.41 5.21
C ALA A 170 12.43 32.70 5.10
N ILE A 171 11.55 32.82 4.08
CA ILE A 171 10.67 33.98 3.92
C ILE A 171 9.79 34.16 5.16
N ARG A 172 9.17 33.09 5.65
CA ARG A 172 8.33 33.12 6.85
C ARG A 172 9.09 33.56 8.10
N HIS A 173 10.32 33.10 8.27
CA HIS A 173 11.12 33.37 9.47
C HIS A 173 11.75 34.78 9.46
N PHE A 174 12.32 35.19 8.33
CA PHE A 174 13.05 36.46 8.22
C PHE A 174 12.16 37.65 7.82
N PHE A 175 10.97 37.41 7.28
CA PHE A 175 10.02 38.47 6.87
C PHE A 175 8.64 38.25 7.50
N PRO A 176 8.49 38.32 8.83
CA PRO A 176 7.23 38.07 9.53
C PRO A 176 6.10 39.07 9.20
N GLY A 177 6.44 40.21 8.57
CA GLY A 177 5.48 41.20 8.05
C GLY A 177 5.21 41.10 6.55
N SER A 178 5.74 40.08 5.87
CA SER A 178 5.49 39.89 4.43
C SER A 178 4.02 39.51 4.16
N TYR A 179 3.50 39.95 3.00
CA TYR A 179 2.13 39.65 2.57
C TYR A 179 1.85 38.15 2.43
N LEU A 180 2.90 37.34 2.28
CA LEU A 180 2.88 35.88 2.35
C LEU A 180 2.59 35.43 3.79
N LYS A 181 1.33 35.62 4.21
CA LYS A 181 0.79 34.93 5.39
C LYS A 181 0.96 33.42 5.18
N GLY A 182 1.15 32.67 6.28
CA GLY A 182 1.47 31.23 6.23
C GLY A 182 0.56 30.40 5.30
N ASP A 183 -0.69 30.81 5.12
CA ASP A 183 -1.67 30.22 4.19
C ASP A 183 -1.22 30.29 2.72
N GLU A 184 -0.70 31.42 2.26
CA GLU A 184 -0.33 31.63 0.85
C GLU A 184 0.90 30.79 0.46
N ALA A 185 1.86 30.63 1.38
CA ALA A 185 3.02 29.77 1.19
C ALA A 185 2.62 28.29 0.99
N LEU A 186 1.61 27.81 1.74
CA LEU A 186 1.07 26.47 1.56
C LEU A 186 0.38 26.30 0.21
N TRP A 187 -0.40 27.29 -0.22
CA TRP A 187 -1.07 27.27 -1.52
C TRP A 187 -0.09 27.37 -2.70
N LEU A 188 1.09 27.96 -2.52
CA LEU A 188 2.18 27.90 -3.51
C LEU A 188 2.83 26.51 -3.58
N LEU A 189 2.87 25.76 -2.48
CA LEU A 189 3.41 24.40 -2.46
C LEU A 189 2.49 23.38 -3.14
N VAL A 190 1.18 23.59 -3.16
CA VAL A 190 0.24 22.68 -3.82
C VAL A 190 0.55 22.51 -5.32
N PRO A 191 0.57 23.56 -6.16
CA PRO A 191 0.88 23.42 -7.58
C PRO A 191 2.31 22.93 -7.79
N ALA A 192 3.27 23.31 -6.94
CA ALA A 192 4.62 22.78 -7.00
C ALA A 192 4.64 21.26 -6.78
N ALA A 193 3.96 20.76 -5.75
CA ALA A 193 3.86 19.33 -5.47
C ALA A 193 3.16 18.57 -6.62
N VAL A 194 2.13 19.16 -7.23
CA VAL A 194 1.47 18.60 -8.43
C VAL A 194 2.44 18.53 -9.60
N LEU A 195 3.17 19.61 -9.89
CA LEU A 195 4.11 19.68 -11.00
C LEU A 195 5.26 18.69 -10.82
N PHE A 196 5.85 18.62 -9.63
CA PHE A 196 6.92 17.66 -9.34
C PHE A 196 6.42 16.21 -9.42
N PHE A 197 5.22 15.91 -8.94
CA PHE A 197 4.60 14.60 -9.13
C PHE A 197 4.39 14.29 -10.62
N ALA A 198 3.83 15.23 -11.39
CA ALA A 198 3.56 15.03 -12.81
C ALA A 198 4.84 14.83 -13.62
N GLU A 199 5.89 15.62 -13.35
CA GLU A 199 7.20 15.48 -14.00
C GLU A 199 7.84 14.13 -13.68
N ASP A 200 7.85 13.72 -12.41
CA ASP A 200 8.38 12.42 -11.99
C ASP A 200 7.60 11.26 -12.60
N LEU A 201 6.27 11.33 -12.59
CA LEU A 201 5.39 10.33 -13.22
C LEU A 201 5.66 10.24 -14.72
N MET A 202 5.75 11.36 -15.44
CA MET A 202 6.03 11.38 -16.87
C MET A 202 7.43 10.83 -17.18
N HIS A 203 8.43 11.16 -16.38
CA HIS A 203 9.77 10.60 -16.50
C HIS A 203 9.75 9.07 -16.36
N GLN A 204 9.03 8.55 -15.36
CA GLN A 204 8.90 7.11 -15.12
C GLN A 204 8.12 6.41 -16.23
N LEU A 205 7.00 6.97 -16.69
CA LEU A 205 6.21 6.42 -17.80
C LEU A 205 7.04 6.34 -19.08
N ASN A 206 7.80 7.39 -19.40
CA ASN A 206 8.68 7.41 -20.57
C ASN A 206 9.75 6.30 -20.49
N ARG A 207 10.30 6.05 -19.31
CA ARG A 207 11.27 4.96 -19.10
C ARG A 207 10.65 3.58 -19.18
N ILE A 208 9.47 3.39 -18.62
CA ILE A 208 8.72 2.13 -18.75
C ILE A 208 8.39 1.87 -20.23
N HIS A 209 7.98 2.90 -20.97
CA HIS A 209 7.76 2.81 -22.41
C HIS A 209 9.04 2.48 -23.18
N ALA A 210 10.18 3.07 -22.82
CA ALA A 210 11.46 2.74 -23.43
C ALA A 210 11.88 1.28 -23.13
N ALA A 211 11.75 0.84 -21.87
CA ALA A 211 12.04 -0.53 -21.47
C ALA A 211 11.16 -1.55 -22.20
N ARG A 212 9.87 -1.24 -22.38
CA ARG A 212 8.92 -2.06 -23.17
C ARG A 212 9.31 -2.23 -24.63
N ARG A 213 10.05 -1.29 -25.24
CA ARG A 213 10.51 -1.42 -26.62
C ARG A 213 11.70 -2.37 -26.77
N ILE A 214 12.46 -2.58 -25.69
CA ILE A 214 13.71 -3.35 -25.69
C ILE A 214 13.47 -4.78 -25.20
N LEU A 215 12.57 -4.97 -24.24
CA LEU A 215 12.17 -6.30 -23.81
C LEU A 215 11.48 -7.01 -24.99
N PRO A 216 11.92 -8.24 -25.38
CA PRO A 216 11.18 -9.03 -26.35
C PRO A 216 9.73 -9.13 -25.89
N ALA A 217 8.79 -9.28 -26.82
CA ALA A 217 7.35 -9.27 -26.62
C ALA A 217 6.79 -10.39 -25.69
N GLN A 218 7.48 -10.74 -24.60
CA GLN A 218 6.82 -11.07 -23.34
C GLN A 218 5.83 -9.94 -23.05
N LYS A 219 4.58 -10.22 -23.42
CA LYS A 219 3.40 -9.37 -23.29
C LYS A 219 3.36 -8.78 -21.89
N LEU A 220 4.00 -7.63 -21.74
CA LEU A 220 3.90 -6.80 -20.55
C LEU A 220 2.43 -6.43 -20.46
N LYS A 221 1.75 -7.00 -19.46
CA LYS A 221 0.29 -7.09 -19.46
C LYS A 221 -0.26 -5.69 -19.43
N THR A 222 -0.97 -5.32 -20.50
CA THR A 222 -1.52 -3.98 -20.75
C THR A 222 -2.41 -3.47 -19.61
N TYR A 223 -2.85 -4.38 -18.73
CA TYR A 223 -3.85 -4.20 -17.69
C TYR A 223 -3.26 -3.99 -16.28
N GLU A 224 -1.98 -4.27 -16.08
CA GLU A 224 -1.33 -4.19 -14.77
C GLU A 224 -1.35 -2.78 -14.13
N PRO A 225 -1.17 -1.66 -14.87
CA PRO A 225 -1.22 -0.33 -14.27
C PRO A 225 -2.57 0.00 -13.65
N GLY A 226 -3.68 -0.40 -14.29
CA GLY A 226 -5.03 -0.13 -13.80
C GLY A 226 -5.29 -0.80 -12.45
N VAL A 227 -4.97 -2.09 -12.35
CA VAL A 227 -5.10 -2.85 -11.10
C VAL A 227 -4.27 -2.24 -9.98
N ARG A 228 -3.01 -1.85 -10.26
CA ARG A 228 -2.14 -1.18 -9.27
C ARG A 228 -2.77 0.12 -8.75
N VAL A 229 -3.34 0.94 -9.63
CA VAL A 229 -4.02 2.19 -9.22
C VAL A 229 -5.20 1.89 -8.30
N PHE A 230 -6.04 0.92 -8.64
CA PHE A 230 -7.17 0.53 -7.77
C PHE A 230 -6.70 0.01 -6.42
N THR A 231 -5.71 -0.89 -6.38
CA THR A 231 -5.22 -1.42 -5.11
C THR A 231 -4.61 -0.33 -4.24
N VAL A 232 -3.80 0.58 -4.81
CA VAL A 232 -3.25 1.74 -4.08
C VAL A 232 -4.38 2.64 -3.57
N PHE A 233 -5.35 3.00 -4.42
CA PHE A 233 -6.47 3.85 -4.01
C PHE A 233 -7.24 3.26 -2.83
N PHE A 234 -7.65 2.00 -2.91
CA PHE A 234 -8.37 1.35 -1.82
C PHE A 234 -7.50 1.20 -0.56
N SER A 235 -6.21 0.90 -0.72
CA SER A 235 -5.29 0.85 0.43
C SER A 235 -5.25 2.19 1.16
N MET A 236 -5.17 3.31 0.43
CA MET A 236 -5.21 4.63 1.03
C MET A 236 -6.54 4.88 1.77
N LEU A 237 -7.69 4.56 1.18
CA LEU A 237 -8.99 4.67 1.87
C LEU A 237 -9.08 3.79 3.12
N THR A 238 -8.53 2.59 3.05
CA THR A 238 -8.39 1.68 4.18
C THR A 238 -7.55 2.33 5.29
N GLY A 239 -6.48 3.03 4.95
CA GLY A 239 -5.69 3.84 5.87
C GLY A 239 -6.51 4.91 6.60
N PHE A 240 -7.39 5.62 5.90
CA PHE A 240 -8.31 6.60 6.50
C PHE A 240 -9.24 5.93 7.52
N GLY A 241 -9.81 4.79 7.15
CA GLY A 241 -10.67 4.00 8.02
C GLY A 241 -9.94 3.52 9.27
N LEU A 242 -8.72 3.00 9.12
CA LEU A 242 -7.87 2.58 10.25
C LEU A 242 -7.59 3.73 11.21
N LYS A 243 -7.32 4.93 10.69
CA LYS A 243 -7.10 6.11 11.54
C LYS A 243 -8.34 6.47 12.34
N TYR A 244 -9.52 6.46 11.71
CA TYR A 244 -10.79 6.70 12.38
C TYR A 244 -11.04 5.68 13.52
N LEU A 245 -10.75 4.40 13.28
CA LEU A 245 -10.85 3.38 14.33
C LEU A 245 -9.85 3.61 15.47
N ALA A 246 -8.61 4.01 15.16
CA ALA A 246 -7.56 4.25 16.15
C ALA A 246 -7.84 5.47 17.04
N ASP A 247 -8.44 6.52 16.48
CA ASP A 247 -8.85 7.70 17.26
C ASP A 247 -9.98 7.38 18.23
N GLY A 248 -10.76 6.35 17.91
CA GLY A 248 -11.91 5.93 18.68
C GLY A 248 -13.13 6.80 18.38
N PRO A 249 -14.15 6.25 17.70
CA PRO A 249 -15.43 6.95 17.55
C PRO A 249 -15.98 7.34 18.93
N ASP A 250 -16.61 8.50 19.05
CA ASP A 250 -17.13 9.03 20.34
C ASP A 250 -18.02 8.04 21.10
N THR A 251 -18.62 7.08 20.40
CA THR A 251 -19.53 6.06 20.92
C THR A 251 -18.83 4.79 21.44
N TRP A 252 -17.51 4.66 21.27
CA TRP A 252 -16.75 3.45 21.57
C TRP A 252 -15.85 3.64 22.78
N SER A 253 -15.66 2.58 23.56
CA SER A 253 -14.59 2.58 24.55
C SER A 253 -13.22 2.53 23.87
N GLN A 254 -12.18 3.09 24.51
CA GLN A 254 -10.82 3.08 23.97
C GLN A 254 -10.32 1.65 23.66
N MET A 255 -10.69 0.67 24.50
CA MET A 255 -10.33 -0.74 24.27
C MET A 255 -11.03 -1.31 23.02
N GLU A 256 -12.32 -1.01 22.82
CA GLU A 256 -13.05 -1.40 21.61
C GLU A 256 -12.42 -0.78 20.35
N SER A 257 -12.03 0.50 20.41
CA SER A 257 -11.34 1.20 19.32
C SER A 257 -10.03 0.51 18.93
N TRP A 258 -9.17 0.19 19.90
CA TRP A 258 -7.93 -0.55 19.65
C TRP A 258 -8.17 -1.95 19.12
N CYS A 259 -9.14 -2.67 19.67
CA CYS A 259 -9.46 -4.02 19.21
C CYS A 259 -9.97 -3.99 17.76
N ALA A 260 -10.88 -3.09 17.44
CA ALA A 260 -11.37 -2.91 16.09
C ALA A 260 -10.27 -2.46 15.12
N PHE A 261 -9.38 -1.56 15.54
CA PHE A 261 -8.21 -1.17 14.77
C PHE A 261 -7.35 -2.39 14.42
N VAL A 262 -7.00 -3.23 15.39
CA VAL A 262 -6.17 -4.42 15.15
C VAL A 262 -6.90 -5.43 14.27
N ILE A 263 -8.19 -5.68 14.51
CA ILE A 263 -9.01 -6.57 13.68
C ILE A 263 -9.04 -6.09 12.23
N ALA A 264 -9.37 -4.82 12.03
CA ALA A 264 -9.43 -4.20 10.72
C ALA A 264 -8.05 -4.27 10.04
N LEU A 265 -6.97 -3.92 10.75
CA LEU A 265 -5.60 -3.98 10.22
C LEU A 265 -5.25 -5.38 9.73
N LEU A 266 -5.52 -6.43 10.52
CA LEU A 266 -5.22 -7.80 10.13
C LEU A 266 -6.06 -8.26 8.93
N LEU A 267 -7.36 -7.93 8.91
CA LEU A 267 -8.23 -8.22 7.78
C LEU A 267 -7.79 -7.53 6.49
N PHE A 268 -7.39 -6.26 6.60
CA PHE A 268 -6.94 -5.48 5.46
C PHE A 268 -5.61 -5.95 4.95
N LEU A 269 -4.63 -6.18 5.82
CA LEU A 269 -3.36 -6.76 5.43
C LEU A 269 -3.61 -8.07 4.68
N ARG A 270 -4.37 -8.99 5.28
CA ARG A 270 -4.73 -10.26 4.65
C ARG A 270 -5.36 -10.08 3.27
N PHE A 271 -6.39 -9.24 3.14
CA PHE A 271 -7.03 -9.00 1.84
C PHE A 271 -6.06 -8.41 0.82
N LEU A 272 -5.22 -7.47 1.23
CA LEU A 272 -4.26 -6.78 0.38
C LEU A 272 -3.13 -7.72 -0.10
N PHE A 273 -2.54 -8.51 0.80
CA PHE A 273 -1.56 -9.55 0.46
C PHE A 273 -2.18 -10.62 -0.45
N GLY A 274 -3.38 -11.11 -0.10
CA GLY A 274 -4.12 -12.08 -0.89
C GLY A 274 -4.40 -11.62 -2.31
N SER A 275 -4.95 -10.41 -2.44
CA SER A 275 -5.28 -9.81 -3.72
C SER A 275 -4.02 -9.57 -4.57
N ALA A 276 -2.96 -9.00 -3.98
CA ALA A 276 -1.70 -8.77 -4.69
C ALA A 276 -1.11 -10.09 -5.22
N ASN A 277 -1.15 -11.14 -4.41
CA ASN A 277 -0.65 -12.46 -4.76
C ASN A 277 -1.50 -13.12 -5.83
N TYR A 278 -2.83 -13.10 -5.67
CA TYR A 278 -3.78 -13.63 -6.63
C TYR A 278 -3.58 -13.01 -8.02
N LEU A 279 -3.56 -11.68 -8.07
CA LEU A 279 -3.37 -10.92 -9.30
C LEU A 279 -2.00 -11.18 -9.92
N SER A 280 -0.96 -11.44 -9.13
CA SER A 280 0.35 -11.80 -9.68
C SER A 280 0.30 -13.19 -10.35
N VAL A 281 -0.16 -14.22 -9.62
CA VAL A 281 -0.13 -15.61 -10.07
C VAL A 281 -1.06 -15.83 -11.26
N GLU A 282 -2.28 -15.31 -11.19
CA GLU A 282 -3.30 -15.58 -12.21
C GLU A 282 -2.97 -14.93 -13.54
N TYR A 283 -2.54 -13.67 -13.50
CA TYR A 283 -2.18 -12.96 -14.71
C TYR A 283 -0.89 -13.51 -15.30
N ILE A 284 0.07 -14.00 -14.49
CA ILE A 284 1.32 -14.59 -15.00
C ILE A 284 1.04 -15.93 -15.67
N ARG A 285 0.15 -16.75 -15.12
CA ARG A 285 -0.11 -18.11 -15.63
C ARG A 285 -1.01 -18.15 -16.86
N HIS A 286 -1.98 -17.24 -16.99
CA HIS A 286 -2.91 -17.27 -18.12
C HIS A 286 -2.39 -16.45 -19.30
N HIS A 287 -1.60 -17.12 -20.17
CA HIS A 287 -1.15 -16.58 -21.45
C HIS A 287 -2.26 -16.43 -22.51
N ASP A 288 -3.46 -16.95 -22.24
CA ASP A 288 -4.52 -17.12 -23.21
C ASP A 288 -5.33 -15.86 -23.58
N SER A 289 -6.15 -15.99 -24.63
CA SER A 289 -6.87 -14.96 -25.39
C SER A 289 -7.22 -13.63 -24.68
N ASP A 290 -7.00 -12.51 -25.39
CA ASP A 290 -7.19 -11.13 -24.89
C ASP A 290 -8.63 -10.79 -24.42
N GLY A 291 -9.62 -11.60 -24.80
CA GLY A 291 -11.01 -11.47 -24.34
C GLY A 291 -11.19 -11.91 -22.89
N ARG A 292 -10.63 -13.08 -22.51
CA ARG A 292 -10.77 -13.64 -21.15
C ARG A 292 -10.02 -12.80 -20.12
N LYS A 293 -8.86 -12.24 -20.49
CA LYS A 293 -8.08 -11.32 -19.64
C LYS A 293 -8.84 -10.05 -19.29
N ARG A 294 -9.58 -9.47 -20.25
CA ARG A 294 -10.41 -8.29 -20.01
C ARG A 294 -11.56 -8.59 -19.06
N ALA A 295 -12.23 -9.72 -19.23
CA ALA A 295 -13.32 -10.13 -18.35
C ALA A 295 -12.82 -10.38 -16.91
N LEU A 296 -11.69 -11.08 -16.73
CA LEU A 296 -11.06 -11.28 -15.42
C LEU A 296 -10.67 -9.95 -14.77
N MET A 297 -10.09 -9.01 -15.53
CA MET A 297 -9.74 -7.69 -15.00
C MET A 297 -10.95 -6.88 -14.53
N VAL A 298 -12.02 -6.88 -15.32
CA VAL A 298 -13.27 -6.21 -14.93
C VAL A 298 -13.82 -6.86 -13.65
N TRP A 299 -13.84 -8.19 -13.59
CA TRP A 299 -14.28 -8.93 -12.41
C TRP A 299 -13.43 -8.63 -11.16
N ASP A 300 -12.10 -8.66 -11.29
CA ASP A 300 -11.18 -8.36 -10.20
C ASP A 300 -11.32 -6.91 -9.73
N SER A 301 -11.48 -5.96 -10.66
CA SER A 301 -11.68 -4.54 -10.34
C SER A 301 -13.00 -4.32 -9.60
N ILE A 302 -14.08 -4.97 -10.03
CA ILE A 302 -15.39 -4.92 -9.34
C ILE A 302 -15.27 -5.54 -7.96
N SER A 303 -14.62 -6.71 -7.85
CA SER A 303 -14.44 -7.43 -6.59
C SER A 303 -13.62 -6.62 -5.59
N LEU A 304 -12.48 -6.07 -6.03
CA LEU A 304 -11.64 -5.18 -5.23
C LEU A 304 -12.41 -3.93 -4.79
N SER A 305 -13.23 -3.37 -5.68
CA SER A 305 -14.02 -2.17 -5.36
C SER A 305 -15.11 -2.45 -4.35
N LEU A 306 -15.80 -3.58 -4.48
CA LEU A 306 -16.84 -4.01 -3.55
C LEU A 306 -16.25 -4.30 -2.17
N VAL A 307 -15.14 -5.04 -2.11
CA VAL A 307 -14.47 -5.36 -0.84
C VAL A 307 -13.88 -4.11 -0.20
N GLY A 308 -13.25 -3.23 -1.00
CA GLY A 308 -12.73 -1.95 -0.53
C GLY A 308 -13.85 -1.04 0.02
N TRP A 309 -15.01 -1.02 -0.62
CA TRP A 309 -16.18 -0.30 -0.11
C TRP A 309 -16.65 -0.84 1.25
N VAL A 310 -16.79 -2.17 1.36
CA VAL A 310 -17.18 -2.81 2.63
C VAL A 310 -16.14 -2.56 3.72
N ALA A 311 -14.84 -2.57 3.39
CA ALA A 311 -13.76 -2.22 4.32
C ALA A 311 -13.91 -0.79 4.88
N VAL A 312 -14.21 0.17 4.01
CA VAL A 312 -14.47 1.56 4.43
C VAL A 312 -15.70 1.61 5.33
N MET A 313 -16.83 1.05 4.90
CA MET A 313 -18.07 1.03 5.70
C MET A 313 -17.87 0.35 7.06
N MET A 314 -17.09 -0.73 7.11
CA MET A 314 -16.71 -1.39 8.36
C MET A 314 -16.00 -0.42 9.31
N CYS A 315 -15.02 0.35 8.82
CA CYS A 315 -14.30 1.32 9.66
C CYS A 315 -15.21 2.42 10.21
N TYR A 316 -16.17 2.89 9.42
CA TYR A 316 -17.12 3.94 9.81
C TYR A 316 -18.38 3.42 10.52
N SER A 317 -18.28 2.24 11.15
CA SER A 317 -19.41 1.65 11.87
C SER A 317 -19.83 2.50 13.08
N PRO A 318 -21.13 2.74 13.31
CA PRO A 318 -21.61 3.65 14.36
C PRO A 318 -21.38 3.11 15.79
N ASN A 319 -21.25 1.80 15.95
CA ASN A 319 -20.96 1.14 17.22
C ASN A 319 -20.13 -0.13 16.96
N PHE A 320 -19.46 -0.63 18.00
CA PHE A 320 -18.58 -1.80 17.89
C PHE A 320 -19.32 -3.08 17.45
N HIS A 321 -20.59 -3.23 17.81
CA HIS A 321 -21.40 -4.37 17.37
C HIS A 321 -21.62 -4.34 15.84
N HIS A 322 -21.98 -3.17 15.29
CA HIS A 322 -22.10 -2.98 13.85
C HIS A 322 -20.74 -3.19 13.15
N PHE A 323 -19.64 -2.77 13.77
CA PHE A 323 -18.28 -3.08 13.28
C PHE A 323 -18.06 -4.59 13.14
N LEU A 324 -18.35 -5.38 14.17
CA LEU A 324 -18.18 -6.84 14.13
C LEU A 324 -19.07 -7.50 13.06
N MET A 325 -20.32 -7.04 12.91
CA MET A 325 -21.20 -7.51 11.83
C MET A 325 -20.64 -7.18 10.45
N MET A 326 -20.11 -5.97 10.26
CA MET A 326 -19.48 -5.56 9.03
C MET A 326 -18.17 -6.31 8.77
N SER A 327 -17.40 -6.65 9.81
CA SER A 327 -16.22 -7.53 9.69
C SER A 327 -16.60 -8.93 9.24
N ALA A 328 -17.66 -9.51 9.81
CA ALA A 328 -18.19 -10.80 9.37
C ALA A 328 -18.73 -10.73 7.92
N GLY A 329 -19.40 -9.63 7.56
CA GLY A 329 -19.85 -9.37 6.19
C GLY A 329 -18.68 -9.23 5.21
N PHE A 330 -17.60 -8.55 5.62
CA PHE A 330 -16.37 -8.40 4.85
C PHE A 330 -15.73 -9.76 4.54
N THR A 331 -15.53 -10.60 5.56
CA THR A 331 -14.95 -11.94 5.36
C THR A 331 -15.89 -12.89 4.64
N GLY A 332 -17.19 -12.80 4.91
CA GLY A 332 -18.22 -13.55 4.17
C GLY A 332 -18.24 -13.19 2.68
N LEU A 333 -18.11 -11.92 2.33
CA LEU A 333 -18.00 -11.48 0.94
C LEU A 333 -16.71 -11.99 0.30
N ALA A 334 -15.56 -11.86 0.97
CA ALA A 334 -14.28 -12.38 0.48
C ALA A 334 -14.34 -13.90 0.24
N LEU A 335 -14.99 -14.64 1.14
CA LEU A 335 -15.24 -16.07 1.02
C LEU A 335 -16.12 -16.38 -0.20
N LEU A 336 -17.23 -15.65 -0.40
CA LEU A 336 -18.12 -15.84 -1.55
C LEU A 336 -17.41 -15.57 -2.88
N LEU A 337 -16.61 -14.51 -2.95
CA LEU A 337 -15.81 -14.20 -4.14
C LEU A 337 -14.79 -15.31 -4.43
N THR A 338 -14.12 -15.82 -3.39
CA THR A 338 -13.17 -16.93 -3.50
C THR A 338 -13.85 -18.22 -3.96
N LEU A 339 -15.02 -18.56 -3.41
CA LEU A 339 -15.80 -19.74 -3.81
C LEU A 339 -16.33 -19.60 -5.24
N GLY A 340 -16.76 -18.40 -5.64
CA GLY A 340 -17.17 -18.08 -7.00
C GLY A 340 -16.04 -18.31 -8.00
N ASP A 341 -14.84 -17.83 -7.69
CA ASP A 341 -13.65 -18.05 -8.52
C ASP A 341 -13.27 -19.55 -8.61
N LEU A 342 -13.27 -20.26 -7.48
CA LEU A 342 -13.04 -21.71 -7.45
C LEU A 342 -14.09 -22.48 -8.27
N GLY A 343 -15.35 -22.07 -8.22
CA GLY A 343 -16.44 -22.62 -9.01
C GLY A 343 -16.22 -22.41 -10.51
N ALA A 344 -15.87 -21.18 -10.92
CA ALA A 344 -15.55 -20.84 -12.30
C ALA A 344 -14.34 -21.63 -12.84
N ARG A 345 -13.30 -21.82 -12.02
CA ARG A 345 -12.13 -22.66 -12.36
C ARG A 345 -12.49 -24.13 -12.53
N LYS A 346 -13.32 -24.67 -11.63
CA LYS A 346 -13.79 -26.05 -11.70
C LYS A 346 -14.61 -26.29 -12.97
N LEU A 347 -15.50 -25.36 -13.31
CA LEU A 347 -16.29 -25.42 -14.55
C LEU A 347 -15.43 -25.31 -15.81
N SER A 348 -14.29 -24.61 -15.74
CA SER A 348 -13.34 -24.48 -16.85
C SER A 348 -12.27 -25.57 -16.90
N GLY A 349 -12.36 -26.61 -16.05
CA GLY A 349 -11.44 -27.76 -16.07
C GLY A 349 -10.02 -27.48 -15.54
N LEU A 350 -9.75 -26.27 -15.04
CA LEU A 350 -8.45 -25.85 -14.52
C LEU A 350 -8.27 -26.37 -13.09
N THR A 351 -7.69 -27.56 -12.95
CA THR A 351 -7.51 -28.25 -11.66
C THR A 351 -6.04 -28.37 -11.27
N GLU A 352 -5.32 -27.25 -11.15
CA GLU A 352 -3.96 -27.28 -10.59
C GLU A 352 -3.81 -26.50 -9.28
N ARG A 353 -3.38 -27.26 -8.26
CA ARG A 353 -2.98 -26.89 -6.88
C ARG A 353 -4.06 -26.21 -6.01
N ARG A 354 -4.86 -27.08 -5.37
CA ARG A 354 -5.94 -26.75 -4.42
C ARG A 354 -5.49 -26.34 -3.00
N GLY A 355 -4.25 -26.64 -2.62
CA GLY A 355 -3.83 -26.61 -1.20
C GLY A 355 -3.90 -25.23 -0.54
N PHE A 356 -3.44 -24.19 -1.21
CA PHE A 356 -3.40 -22.84 -0.64
C PHE A 356 -4.80 -22.24 -0.49
N TRP A 357 -5.66 -22.43 -1.49
CA TRP A 357 -7.03 -21.91 -1.50
C TRP A 357 -7.93 -22.49 -0.40
N LEU A 358 -7.77 -23.78 -0.10
CA LEU A 358 -8.54 -24.43 0.97
C LEU A 358 -8.18 -23.88 2.35
N VAL A 359 -6.90 -23.54 2.57
CA VAL A 359 -6.47 -22.86 3.80
C VAL A 359 -7.14 -21.49 3.89
N TRP A 360 -7.14 -20.71 2.80
CA TRP A 360 -7.79 -19.39 2.76
C TRP A 360 -9.28 -19.44 3.11
N VAL A 361 -10.01 -20.31 2.42
CA VAL A 361 -11.45 -20.54 2.64
C VAL A 361 -11.70 -20.96 4.10
N GLY A 362 -10.88 -21.88 4.64
CA GLY A 362 -10.99 -22.31 6.03
C GLY A 362 -10.75 -21.17 7.02
N CYS A 363 -9.71 -20.37 6.80
CA CYS A 363 -9.39 -19.21 7.62
C CYS A 363 -10.50 -18.15 7.61
N ASP A 364 -11.08 -17.84 6.44
CA ASP A 364 -12.19 -16.89 6.32
C ASP A 364 -13.47 -17.40 6.96
N PHE A 365 -13.75 -18.69 6.80
CA PHE A 365 -14.89 -19.33 7.44
C PHE A 365 -14.78 -19.28 8.97
N VAL A 366 -13.62 -19.67 9.51
CA VAL A 366 -13.37 -19.66 10.96
C VAL A 366 -13.47 -18.24 11.51
N PHE A 367 -12.88 -17.25 10.84
CA PHE A 367 -12.98 -15.85 11.24
C PHE A 367 -14.43 -15.37 11.23
N THR A 368 -15.16 -15.63 10.15
CA THR A 368 -16.57 -15.23 10.03
C THR A 368 -17.41 -15.86 11.13
N ALA A 369 -17.24 -17.17 11.37
CA ALA A 369 -17.96 -17.89 12.41
C ALA A 369 -17.64 -17.34 13.81
N ALA A 370 -16.38 -17.02 14.09
CA ALA A 370 -15.97 -16.45 15.37
C ALA A 370 -16.52 -15.02 15.57
N ALA A 371 -16.52 -14.18 14.53
CA ALA A 371 -17.11 -12.85 14.57
C ALA A 371 -18.62 -12.90 14.79
N VAL A 372 -19.34 -13.79 14.09
CA VAL A 372 -20.78 -14.01 14.28
C VAL A 372 -21.08 -14.55 15.68
N ALA A 373 -20.28 -15.48 16.19
CA ALA A 373 -20.42 -15.99 17.55
C ALA A 373 -20.24 -14.87 18.59
N LEU A 374 -19.22 -14.02 18.43
CA LEU A 374 -18.99 -12.84 19.29
C LEU A 374 -20.20 -11.88 19.30
N VAL A 375 -20.77 -11.60 18.12
CA VAL A 375 -21.98 -10.79 17.96
C VAL A 375 -23.15 -11.42 18.71
N TYR A 376 -23.40 -12.71 18.49
CA TYR A 376 -24.49 -13.45 19.10
C TYR A 376 -24.39 -13.50 20.63
N PHE A 377 -23.20 -13.79 21.18
CA PHE A 377 -22.97 -13.84 22.63
C PHE A 377 -23.12 -12.46 23.30
N ARG A 378 -22.77 -11.37 22.60
CA ARG A 378 -22.94 -10.00 23.11
C ARG A 378 -24.42 -9.60 23.16
N GLU A 379 -25.23 -9.96 22.16
CA GLU A 379 -26.66 -9.63 22.13
C GLU A 379 -27.48 -10.42 23.13
N GLN A 380 -27.15 -11.71 23.33
CA GLN A 380 -27.96 -12.60 24.15
C GLN A 380 -28.01 -12.21 25.63
N LYS A 381 -27.18 -11.26 26.13
CA LYS A 381 -27.10 -10.83 27.55
C LYS A 381 -27.41 -12.00 28.51
N LEU A 382 -26.82 -13.16 28.27
CA LEU A 382 -27.23 -14.39 28.93
C LEU A 382 -27.10 -14.16 30.44
N ALA A 383 -28.24 -14.29 31.12
CA ALA A 383 -28.49 -13.89 32.52
C ALA A 383 -27.66 -14.71 33.52
N ILE A 384 -26.33 -14.59 33.46
CA ILE A 384 -25.37 -15.26 34.30
C ILE A 384 -24.39 -14.18 34.77
N SER A 385 -24.46 -13.88 36.08
CA SER A 385 -23.59 -13.02 36.89
C SER A 385 -22.55 -12.16 36.16
N ILE A 386 -22.76 -10.86 36.22
CA ILE A 386 -22.05 -9.76 35.54
C ILE A 386 -20.53 -9.72 35.83
N SER A 387 -20.02 -10.41 36.86
CA SER A 387 -18.57 -10.45 37.16
C SER A 387 -17.76 -11.43 36.32
N GLY A 388 -18.38 -12.44 35.70
CA GLY A 388 -17.68 -13.42 34.85
C GLY A 388 -17.62 -13.03 33.36
N PHE A 389 -18.58 -12.22 32.90
CA PHE A 389 -18.79 -11.99 31.47
C PHE A 389 -17.86 -10.96 30.83
N ALA A 390 -17.42 -9.95 31.61
CA ALA A 390 -16.38 -9.02 31.18
C ALA A 390 -15.09 -9.80 30.81
N LEU A 391 -14.73 -10.78 31.65
CA LEU A 391 -13.60 -11.66 31.41
C LEU A 391 -13.81 -12.56 30.19
N THR A 392 -15.01 -13.13 29.96
CA THR A 392 -15.25 -13.99 28.78
C THR A 392 -15.34 -13.22 27.47
N GLY A 393 -15.90 -12.01 27.46
CA GLY A 393 -15.95 -11.15 26.28
C GLY A 393 -14.54 -10.69 25.87
N GLU A 394 -13.74 -10.27 26.84
CA GLU A 394 -12.33 -9.93 26.63
C GLU A 394 -11.50 -11.16 26.23
N LEU A 395 -11.73 -12.33 26.83
CA LEU A 395 -11.05 -13.58 26.43
C LEU A 395 -11.41 -14.00 25.01
N LEU A 396 -12.68 -13.90 24.61
CA LEU A 396 -13.12 -14.22 23.26
C LEU A 396 -12.54 -13.24 22.25
N LEU A 397 -12.49 -11.95 22.58
CA LEU A 397 -11.86 -10.93 21.76
C LEU A 397 -10.34 -11.15 21.64
N PHE A 398 -9.68 -11.49 22.74
CA PHE A 398 -8.26 -11.83 22.77
C PHE A 398 -7.97 -13.11 21.98
N ALA A 399 -8.79 -14.16 22.14
CA ALA A 399 -8.69 -15.38 21.36
C ALA A 399 -8.90 -15.11 19.85
N PHE A 400 -9.83 -14.21 19.51
CA PHE A 400 -10.07 -13.78 18.14
C PHE A 400 -8.88 -13.01 17.55
N LEU A 401 -8.27 -12.12 18.34
CA LEU A 401 -7.04 -11.41 17.95
C LEU A 401 -5.87 -12.38 17.75
N LEU A 402 -5.66 -13.31 18.68
CA LEU A 402 -4.64 -14.35 18.57
C LEU A 402 -4.86 -15.24 17.35
N LEU A 403 -6.11 -15.62 17.08
CA LEU A 403 -6.45 -16.41 15.90
C LEU A 403 -6.17 -15.62 14.62
N SER A 404 -6.58 -14.36 14.55
CA SER A 404 -6.34 -13.48 13.40
C SER A 404 -4.84 -13.31 13.13
N LEU A 405 -4.04 -13.12 14.19
CA LEU A 405 -2.59 -13.03 14.11
C LEU A 405 -1.97 -14.36 13.68
N ALA A 406 -2.39 -15.48 14.26
CA ALA A 406 -1.89 -16.80 13.91
C ALA A 406 -2.16 -17.14 12.43
N LEU A 407 -3.37 -16.82 11.95
CA LEU A 407 -3.73 -17.02 10.54
C LEU A 407 -2.87 -16.16 9.61
N PHE A 408 -2.63 -14.88 9.96
CA PHE A 408 -1.73 -14.01 9.22
C PHE A 408 -0.28 -14.54 9.19
N VAL A 409 0.25 -15.01 10.32
CA VAL A 409 1.61 -15.56 10.41
C VAL A 409 1.74 -16.83 9.58
N ILE A 410 0.77 -17.75 9.65
CA ILE A 410 0.74 -18.96 8.82
C ILE A 410 0.76 -18.60 7.33
N GLU A 411 0.00 -17.58 6.94
CA GLU A 411 -0.03 -17.09 5.56
C GLU A 411 1.32 -16.53 5.12
N LEU A 412 1.92 -15.66 5.93
CA LEU A 412 3.22 -15.06 5.65
C LEU A 412 4.32 -16.13 5.52
N LEU A 413 4.36 -17.09 6.46
CA LEU A 413 5.32 -18.20 6.43
C LEU A 413 5.11 -19.10 5.21
N GLY A 414 3.85 -19.36 4.83
CA GLY A 414 3.52 -20.11 3.62
C GLY A 414 4.02 -19.42 2.35
N GLN A 415 3.92 -18.10 2.29
CA GLN A 415 4.45 -17.30 1.18
C GLN A 415 5.98 -17.32 1.15
N LEU A 416 6.64 -17.13 2.28
CA LEU A 416 8.11 -17.17 2.39
C LEU A 416 8.66 -18.56 2.01
N ALA A 417 8.02 -19.64 2.46
CA ALA A 417 8.43 -21.00 2.10
C ALA A 417 8.22 -21.31 0.61
N ALA A 418 7.21 -20.72 -0.04
CA ALA A 418 7.02 -20.83 -1.48
C ALA A 418 8.07 -20.03 -2.28
N ILE A 419 8.62 -18.97 -1.68
CA ILE A 419 9.75 -18.21 -2.22
C ILE A 419 11.05 -19.01 -2.10
N GLU A 420 11.28 -19.76 -1.02
CA GLU A 420 12.50 -20.55 -0.86
C GLU A 420 12.56 -21.82 -1.71
N LYS A 421 11.41 -22.44 -2.02
CA LYS A 421 11.35 -23.78 -2.66
C LYS A 421 11.31 -23.80 -4.18
N GLY A 422 11.29 -22.65 -4.84
CA GLY A 422 11.31 -22.55 -6.31
C GLY A 422 12.43 -21.63 -6.76
#